data_AF-A0A1H3UQ70-F1
#
_entry.id   AF-A0A1H3UQ70-F1
#
_cell.length_a   1.000
_cell.length_b   1.000
_cell.length_c   1.000
_cell.angle_alpha   90.00
_cell.angle_beta   90.00
_cell.angle_gamma   90.00
#
_symmetry.space_group_name_H-M   'P 1'
#
loop_
_entity.id
_entity.type
_entity.pdbx_description
1 polymer ?
#
loop_
_entity_poly.entity_id
_entity_poly.type
_entity_poly.pdbx_seq_one_letter_code
_entity_poly.pdbx_strand_id
1 'polypeptide(L)'
;MAALAATVVAGPAHAGGPGDPLLGDVNGDGRTDRATLVDLADDCGVDVALGQPGGGFGAATRYTWPDPSEVGYCPDLGVIVDLGGDGTAELVLAYFNGLTPGVDSDLVVLEDFTPTRGFDAINQPSFIGLENFNKDDLVDVYEWTDQGSGILTWLNTPSGQLVPGPVRQQALDFGFEFADFDRNGATDLVIGYTGAYPQVPDTAAVVILDDGERVVLRDDGSYYAVDALDANGDSKRDVRVESGDTGEVAQFIGNGRGAFTEAPHAVDDTVQVAHREQKTISVLVNDAATTSAALEIVTPPAYGTIVRTTSKGFVYRNTVKHNDSFVYRLTVDGKSQTATATLKVR
;
A
#
# COMPACT_ATOMS: atom_id res chain seq x y z
N MET A 1 18.15 8.77 26.73
CA MET A 1 17.74 8.93 25.33
C MET A 1 18.19 7.65 24.63
N ALA A 2 17.28 6.70 24.47
CA ALA A 2 17.55 5.53 23.64
C ALA A 2 17.42 6.00 22.18
N ALA A 3 18.51 5.85 21.41
CA ALA A 3 18.43 6.02 19.98
C ALA A 3 17.59 4.85 19.44
N LEU A 4 16.47 5.16 18.78
CA LEU A 4 15.87 4.19 17.85
C LEU A 4 16.96 3.89 16.82
N ALA A 5 17.48 2.68 16.83
CA ALA A 5 18.20 2.16 15.68
C ALA A 5 17.15 2.06 14.56
N ALA A 6 17.30 2.90 13.53
CA ALA A 6 16.55 2.68 12.30
C ALA A 6 17.12 1.40 11.69
N THR A 7 16.39 0.30 11.81
CA THR A 7 16.60 -0.90 11.00
C THR A 7 16.48 -0.46 9.55
N VAL A 8 17.60 -0.53 8.82
CA VAL A 8 17.57 -0.41 7.37
C VAL A 8 16.96 -1.72 6.88
N VAL A 9 15.64 -1.70 6.64
CA VAL A 9 14.95 -2.85 6.09
C VAL A 9 15.53 -3.12 4.70
N ALA A 10 15.97 -4.35 4.50
CA ALA A 10 16.34 -4.90 3.21
C ALA A 10 15.25 -4.55 2.18
N GLY A 11 15.66 -3.94 1.07
CA GLY A 11 14.73 -3.53 0.02
C GLY A 11 14.12 -4.74 -0.70
N PRO A 12 13.00 -4.53 -1.39
CA PRO A 12 12.28 -5.58 -2.12
C PRO A 12 13.16 -6.30 -3.15
N ALA A 13 12.95 -7.61 -3.34
CA ALA A 13 13.62 -8.41 -4.36
C ALA A 13 12.66 -8.82 -5.47
N HIS A 14 13.01 -8.50 -6.71
CA HIS A 14 12.27 -8.91 -7.89
C HIS A 14 12.89 -10.16 -8.51
N ALA A 15 12.08 -10.96 -9.23
CA ALA A 15 12.62 -11.95 -10.14
C ALA A 15 13.32 -11.24 -11.31
N GLY A 16 14.59 -10.88 -11.14
CA GLY A 16 15.41 -10.23 -12.17
C GLY A 16 16.47 -11.17 -12.74
N GLY A 17 16.08 -12.40 -13.06
CA GLY A 17 16.96 -13.38 -13.69
C GLY A 17 18.14 -13.83 -12.81
N PRO A 18 18.91 -14.82 -13.28
CA PRO A 18 20.00 -15.40 -12.50
C PRO A 18 21.07 -14.37 -12.12
N GLY A 19 21.36 -14.24 -10.82
CA GLY A 19 22.46 -13.43 -10.28
C GLY A 19 22.07 -12.08 -9.66
N ASP A 20 20.78 -11.78 -9.54
CA ASP A 20 20.34 -10.59 -8.80
C ASP A 20 20.64 -10.74 -7.29
N PRO A 21 21.23 -9.72 -6.66
CA PRO A 21 21.61 -9.81 -5.26
C PRO A 21 20.43 -9.56 -4.31
N LEU A 22 20.35 -10.36 -3.26
CA LEU A 22 19.61 -10.05 -2.04
C LEU A 22 20.44 -9.06 -1.23
N LEU A 23 19.83 -8.01 -0.72
CA LEU A 23 20.49 -6.96 0.05
C LEU A 23 19.87 -6.86 1.43
N GLY A 24 20.68 -6.91 2.48
CA GLY A 24 20.22 -6.87 3.87
C GLY A 24 21.38 -7.09 4.84
N ASP A 25 21.18 -6.82 6.11
CA ASP A 25 22.20 -7.04 7.15
C ASP A 25 22.17 -8.51 7.58
N VAL A 26 23.13 -9.32 7.10
CA VAL A 26 23.17 -10.77 7.40
C VAL A 26 23.92 -11.10 8.69
N ASN A 27 24.59 -10.12 9.31
CA ASN A 27 25.44 -10.37 10.47
C ASN A 27 25.13 -9.46 11.69
N GLY A 28 24.11 -8.60 11.59
CA GLY A 28 23.62 -7.74 12.65
C GLY A 28 24.53 -6.54 12.96
N ASP A 29 25.45 -6.16 12.07
CA ASP A 29 26.38 -5.03 12.29
C ASP A 29 25.81 -3.65 11.92
N GLY A 30 24.57 -3.62 11.42
CA GLY A 30 23.84 -2.44 10.98
C GLY A 30 24.24 -1.96 9.58
N ARG A 31 24.90 -2.79 8.76
CA ARG A 31 25.27 -2.49 7.38
C ARG A 31 24.56 -3.41 6.41
N THR A 32 24.22 -2.87 5.24
CA THR A 32 23.70 -3.69 4.16
C THR A 32 24.82 -4.58 3.61
N ASP A 33 24.62 -5.88 3.68
CA ASP A 33 25.40 -6.92 3.04
C ASP A 33 24.75 -7.34 1.71
N ARG A 34 25.46 -8.18 0.96
CA ARG A 34 25.00 -8.73 -0.32
C ARG A 34 25.08 -10.24 -0.32
N ALA A 35 23.96 -10.91 -0.58
CA ALA A 35 23.90 -12.33 -0.89
C ALA A 35 23.53 -12.52 -2.37
N THR A 36 24.27 -13.34 -3.10
CA THR A 36 23.97 -13.65 -4.50
C THR A 36 23.77 -15.15 -4.65
N LEU A 37 22.58 -15.55 -5.09
CA LEU A 37 22.26 -16.95 -5.34
C LEU A 37 23.06 -17.46 -6.55
N VAL A 38 23.59 -18.67 -6.45
CA VAL A 38 24.43 -19.28 -7.49
C VAL A 38 24.00 -20.72 -7.76
N ASP A 39 23.82 -21.03 -9.05
CA ASP A 39 23.58 -22.39 -9.53
C ASP A 39 24.90 -23.14 -9.68
N LEU A 40 25.01 -24.31 -9.05
CA LEU A 40 26.15 -25.21 -9.19
C LEU A 40 25.68 -26.53 -9.82
N ALA A 41 26.61 -27.36 -10.27
CA ALA A 41 26.29 -28.55 -11.06
C ALA A 41 25.49 -29.62 -10.30
N ASP A 42 25.78 -29.79 -9.00
CA ASP A 42 25.19 -30.82 -8.14
C ASP A 42 24.67 -30.23 -6.80
N ASP A 43 24.82 -28.92 -6.60
CA ASP A 43 24.53 -28.21 -5.35
C ASP A 43 23.86 -26.86 -5.66
N CYS A 44 23.18 -26.32 -4.68
CA CYS A 44 22.79 -24.92 -4.65
C CYS A 44 23.79 -24.11 -3.83
N GLY A 45 23.85 -22.80 -4.03
CA GLY A 45 24.74 -21.97 -3.25
C GLY A 45 24.36 -20.51 -3.16
N VAL A 46 25.03 -19.82 -2.24
CA VAL A 46 24.96 -18.38 -2.05
C VAL A 46 26.35 -17.81 -1.79
N ASP A 47 26.68 -16.75 -2.53
CA ASP A 47 27.88 -15.95 -2.32
C ASP A 47 27.54 -14.74 -1.44
N VAL A 48 28.10 -14.67 -0.24
CA VAL A 48 27.81 -13.62 0.76
C VAL A 48 28.99 -12.68 0.88
N ALA A 49 28.78 -11.40 0.59
CA ALA A 49 29.76 -10.34 0.69
C ALA A 49 29.32 -9.29 1.71
N LEU A 50 30.07 -9.16 2.79
CA LEU A 50 29.74 -8.23 3.89
C LEU A 50 29.98 -6.77 3.49
N GLY A 51 29.07 -5.89 3.91
CA GLY A 51 29.13 -4.46 3.77
C GLY A 51 30.31 -3.85 4.54
N GLN A 52 30.94 -2.84 3.95
CA GLN A 52 32.13 -2.21 4.54
C GLN A 52 31.82 -0.82 5.12
N PRO A 53 32.55 -0.39 6.17
CA PRO A 53 32.37 0.94 6.78
C PRO A 53 32.52 2.16 5.84
N GLY A 54 33.21 2.00 4.71
CA GLY A 54 33.39 3.03 3.69
C GLY A 54 32.43 2.92 2.50
N GLY A 55 31.46 2.01 2.54
CA GLY A 55 30.63 1.62 1.41
C GLY A 55 31.29 0.51 0.57
N GLY A 56 30.47 -0.17 -0.25
CA GLY A 56 30.88 -1.35 -1.01
C GLY A 56 30.86 -2.64 -0.17
N PHE A 57 31.27 -3.73 -0.82
CA PHE A 57 31.23 -5.08 -0.25
C PHE A 57 32.63 -5.70 -0.22
N GLY A 58 32.89 -6.52 0.79
CA GLY A 58 34.11 -7.31 0.92
C GLY A 58 34.21 -8.47 -0.07
N ALA A 59 35.22 -9.31 0.12
CA ALA A 59 35.32 -10.57 -0.62
C ALA A 59 34.15 -11.48 -0.25
N ALA A 60 33.51 -12.07 -1.26
CA ALA A 60 32.40 -12.99 -1.04
C ALA A 60 32.90 -14.32 -0.47
N THR A 61 32.15 -14.88 0.47
CA THR A 61 32.29 -16.25 0.96
C THR A 61 31.16 -17.08 0.36
N ARG A 62 31.49 -18.24 -0.21
CA ARG A 62 30.51 -19.16 -0.78
C ARG A 62 30.04 -20.15 0.26
N TYR A 63 28.72 -20.31 0.34
CA TYR A 63 28.04 -21.36 1.08
C TYR A 63 27.27 -22.23 0.09
N THR A 64 27.25 -23.53 0.32
CA THR A 64 26.60 -24.49 -0.58
C THR A 64 25.77 -25.48 0.22
N TRP A 65 24.68 -25.95 -0.38
CA TRP A 65 23.83 -27.01 0.17
C TRP A 65 23.39 -27.96 -0.96
N PRO A 66 23.05 -29.22 -0.64
CA PRO A 66 22.61 -30.17 -1.64
C PRO A 66 21.40 -29.65 -2.40
N ASP A 67 21.40 -29.81 -3.73
CA ASP A 67 20.23 -29.49 -4.55
C ASP A 67 19.04 -30.35 -4.09
N PRO A 68 17.92 -29.74 -3.63
CA PRO A 68 16.74 -30.49 -3.22
C PRO A 68 15.98 -31.09 -4.41
N SER A 69 16.21 -30.59 -5.62
CA SER A 69 15.50 -31.04 -6.82
C SER A 69 16.13 -32.28 -7.44
N GLU A 70 15.30 -33.12 -8.05
CA GLU A 70 15.77 -34.25 -8.87
C GLU A 70 16.23 -33.82 -10.27
N VAL A 71 16.16 -32.53 -10.60
CA VAL A 71 16.29 -31.99 -11.97
C VAL A 71 17.28 -30.83 -12.13
N GLY A 72 17.96 -30.38 -11.08
CA GLY A 72 18.97 -29.30 -11.19
C GLY A 72 18.37 -27.90 -11.05
N TYR A 73 17.57 -27.62 -10.02
CA TYR A 73 16.83 -26.37 -9.84
C TYR A 73 16.89 -25.84 -8.41
N CYS A 74 17.63 -24.74 -8.24
CA CYS A 74 17.82 -24.04 -6.98
C CYS A 74 16.84 -22.86 -6.83
N PRO A 75 16.60 -22.40 -5.58
CA PRO A 75 15.93 -21.12 -5.37
C PRO A 75 16.68 -19.99 -6.07
N ASP A 76 15.95 -19.08 -6.70
CA ASP A 76 16.48 -18.01 -7.56
C ASP A 76 15.93 -16.62 -7.20
N LEU A 77 15.14 -16.53 -6.12
CA LEU A 77 14.53 -15.32 -5.59
C LEU A 77 14.57 -15.38 -4.05
N GLY A 78 14.60 -14.24 -3.35
CA GLY A 78 14.52 -14.23 -1.89
C GLY A 78 14.64 -12.87 -1.21
N VAL A 79 14.61 -12.86 0.11
CA VAL A 79 14.87 -11.68 0.97
C VAL A 79 15.77 -12.06 2.14
N ILE A 80 16.41 -11.06 2.75
CA ILE A 80 17.16 -11.19 4.01
C ILE A 80 16.33 -10.56 5.13
N VAL A 81 15.98 -11.35 6.15
CA VAL A 81 15.08 -10.90 7.23
C VAL A 81 15.40 -11.63 8.54
N ASP A 82 15.37 -10.93 9.67
CA ASP A 82 15.48 -11.49 11.02
C ASP A 82 14.12 -12.08 11.42
N LEU A 83 13.98 -13.39 11.29
CA LEU A 83 12.79 -14.12 11.68
C LEU A 83 12.81 -14.37 13.19
N GLY A 84 11.81 -13.83 13.89
CA GLY A 84 11.71 -13.93 15.34
C GLY A 84 12.41 -12.82 16.12
N GLY A 85 13.21 -11.97 15.47
CA GLY A 85 13.80 -10.78 16.09
C GLY A 85 14.93 -11.14 17.05
N ASP A 86 15.72 -12.17 16.73
CA ASP A 86 16.79 -12.65 17.60
C ASP A 86 18.14 -11.92 17.36
N GLY A 87 18.19 -11.06 16.34
CA GLY A 87 19.35 -10.28 15.94
C GLY A 87 20.23 -10.96 14.89
N THR A 88 19.82 -12.12 14.40
CA THR A 88 20.43 -12.84 13.29
C THR A 88 19.46 -12.84 12.12
N ALA A 89 19.94 -12.57 10.90
CA ALA A 89 19.07 -12.56 9.74
C ALA A 89 19.16 -13.87 8.96
N GLU A 90 18.01 -14.36 8.54
CA GLU A 90 17.87 -15.49 7.65
C GLU A 90 17.72 -15.05 6.20
N LEU A 91 17.97 -15.99 5.29
CA LEU A 91 17.54 -15.86 3.90
C LEU A 91 16.22 -16.63 3.73
N VAL A 92 15.18 -15.95 3.28
CA VAL A 92 13.91 -16.58 2.87
C VAL A 92 13.91 -16.63 1.35
N LEU A 93 14.01 -17.83 0.81
CA LEU A 93 14.21 -18.08 -0.62
C LEU A 93 12.97 -18.71 -1.25
N ALA A 94 12.75 -18.40 -2.53
CA ALA A 94 11.63 -18.85 -3.32
C ALA A 94 12.08 -19.39 -4.68
N TYR A 95 11.18 -20.11 -5.35
CA TYR A 95 11.40 -20.74 -6.65
C TYR A 95 10.55 -20.06 -7.72
N PHE A 96 11.13 -19.21 -8.55
CA PHE A 96 10.40 -18.47 -9.59
C PHE A 96 9.62 -19.40 -10.54
N ASN A 97 10.23 -20.52 -10.97
CA ASN A 97 9.55 -21.51 -11.82
C ASN A 97 8.68 -22.50 -11.03
N GLY A 98 8.57 -22.33 -9.71
CA GLY A 98 7.81 -23.17 -8.80
C GLY A 98 8.50 -24.46 -8.42
N LEU A 99 7.77 -25.28 -7.65
CA LEU A 99 8.25 -26.57 -7.17
C LEU A 99 8.56 -27.54 -8.32
N THR A 100 9.74 -28.15 -8.25
CA THR A 100 10.14 -29.30 -9.07
C THR A 100 10.08 -30.59 -8.25
N PRO A 101 10.09 -31.79 -8.88
CA PRO A 101 10.19 -33.04 -8.13
C PRO A 101 11.38 -33.02 -7.15
N GLY A 102 11.14 -33.38 -5.89
CA GLY A 102 12.13 -33.33 -4.80
C GLY A 102 12.03 -32.08 -3.90
N VAL A 103 11.34 -31.03 -4.32
CA VAL A 103 11.13 -29.82 -3.51
C VAL A 103 9.76 -29.87 -2.82
N ASP A 104 9.76 -29.79 -1.49
CA ASP A 104 8.58 -29.99 -0.65
C ASP A 104 7.99 -28.68 -0.07
N SER A 105 8.54 -27.51 -0.40
CA SER A 105 8.09 -26.21 0.14
C SER A 105 8.32 -25.06 -0.83
N ASP A 106 7.36 -24.14 -0.93
CA ASP A 106 7.44 -22.99 -1.86
C ASP A 106 8.46 -21.94 -1.39
N LEU A 107 8.58 -21.76 -0.07
CA LEU A 107 9.64 -21.00 0.56
C LEU A 107 10.59 -21.90 1.33
N VAL A 108 11.88 -21.57 1.29
CA VAL A 108 12.94 -22.24 2.05
C VAL A 108 13.70 -21.20 2.86
N VAL A 109 13.87 -21.47 4.16
CA VAL A 109 14.64 -20.59 5.06
C VAL A 109 16.03 -21.17 5.28
N LEU A 110 17.02 -20.30 5.11
CA LEU A 110 18.41 -20.58 5.42
C LEU A 110 18.83 -19.83 6.69
N GLU A 111 19.23 -20.58 7.70
CA GLU A 111 19.95 -20.08 8.89
C GLU A 111 21.43 -20.40 8.73
N ASP A 112 22.31 -19.44 9.04
CA ASP A 112 23.75 -19.56 8.79
C ASP A 112 24.07 -20.05 7.36
N PHE A 113 23.25 -19.62 6.40
CA PHE A 113 23.32 -20.00 4.97
C PHE A 113 23.13 -21.51 4.70
N THR A 114 22.43 -22.22 5.59
CA THR A 114 22.05 -23.63 5.43
C THR A 114 20.55 -23.82 5.55
N PRO A 115 19.88 -24.62 4.69
CA PRO A 115 18.44 -24.82 4.79
C PRO A 115 18.04 -25.46 6.11
N THR A 116 17.10 -24.84 6.84
CA THR A 116 16.63 -25.35 8.14
C THR A 116 15.14 -25.65 8.18
N ARG A 117 14.32 -24.95 7.38
CA ARG A 117 12.88 -25.16 7.29
C ARG A 117 12.31 -24.67 5.96
N GLY A 118 11.07 -25.06 5.68
CA GLY A 118 10.30 -24.57 4.54
C GLY A 118 8.86 -24.23 4.91
N PHE A 119 8.20 -23.45 4.05
CA PHE A 119 6.81 -23.01 4.20
C PHE A 119 6.04 -23.21 2.90
N ASP A 120 4.78 -23.64 3.03
CA ASP A 120 3.82 -23.65 1.91
C ASP A 120 3.39 -22.22 1.64
N ALA A 121 3.57 -21.74 0.41
CA ALA A 121 3.42 -20.33 0.07
C ALA A 121 2.86 -20.12 -1.34
N ILE A 122 3.21 -19.00 -2.01
CA ILE A 122 2.88 -18.84 -3.42
C ILE A 122 3.77 -19.78 -4.24
N ASN A 123 3.15 -20.67 -5.02
CA ASN A 123 3.85 -21.36 -6.09
C ASN A 123 4.13 -20.38 -7.26
N GLN A 124 5.33 -20.42 -7.83
CA GLN A 124 5.76 -19.53 -8.91
C GLN A 124 5.63 -18.03 -8.56
N PRO A 125 6.24 -17.55 -7.46
CA PRO A 125 6.24 -16.13 -7.15
C PRO A 125 7.09 -15.38 -8.17
N SER A 126 6.58 -14.25 -8.64
CA SER A 126 7.34 -13.30 -9.46
C SER A 126 8.16 -12.34 -8.60
N PHE A 127 7.87 -12.30 -7.29
CA PHE A 127 8.41 -11.33 -6.35
C PHE A 127 8.25 -11.77 -4.90
N ILE A 128 9.20 -11.37 -4.06
CA ILE A 128 9.13 -11.45 -2.59
C ILE A 128 9.70 -10.18 -1.98
N GLY A 129 9.04 -9.66 -0.95
CA GLY A 129 9.40 -8.40 -0.32
C GLY A 129 9.10 -8.39 1.17
N LEU A 130 9.46 -7.28 1.79
CA LEU A 130 9.37 -7.05 3.22
C LEU A 130 8.54 -5.80 3.50
N GLU A 131 7.72 -5.86 4.54
CA GLU A 131 6.87 -4.76 5.01
C GLU A 131 6.43 -5.07 6.46
N ASN A 132 5.87 -4.11 7.20
CA ASN A 132 5.32 -4.36 8.53
C ASN A 132 3.79 -4.23 8.51
N PHE A 133 3.10 -5.38 8.39
CA PHE A 133 1.65 -5.44 8.22
C PHE A 133 0.86 -5.41 9.53
N ASN A 134 1.51 -5.56 10.68
CA ASN A 134 0.80 -5.65 11.97
C ASN A 134 1.33 -4.66 13.04
N LYS A 135 2.30 -3.82 12.65
CA LYS A 135 2.98 -2.83 13.50
C LYS A 135 3.64 -3.43 14.75
N ASP A 136 4.20 -4.63 14.65
CA ASP A 136 5.10 -5.13 15.67
C ASP A 136 6.56 -4.73 15.38
N ASP A 137 7.51 -5.21 16.18
CA ASP A 137 8.94 -4.91 15.97
C ASP A 137 9.59 -5.85 14.94
N LEU A 138 8.82 -6.79 14.39
CA LEU A 138 9.27 -7.74 13.39
C LEU A 138 8.89 -7.22 12.00
N VAL A 139 9.73 -7.55 11.02
CA VAL A 139 9.42 -7.29 9.62
C VAL A 139 8.78 -8.55 9.05
N ASP A 140 7.68 -8.36 8.33
CA ASP A 140 6.88 -9.40 7.70
C ASP A 140 7.31 -9.63 6.25
N VAL A 141 6.79 -10.71 5.65
CA VAL A 141 7.09 -11.11 4.28
C VAL A 141 5.84 -11.02 3.43
N TYR A 142 5.96 -10.59 2.18
CA TYR A 142 4.90 -10.71 1.19
C TYR A 142 5.43 -11.21 -0.14
N GLU A 143 4.55 -11.86 -0.88
CA GLU A 143 4.85 -12.42 -2.20
C GLU A 143 3.75 -12.02 -3.17
N TRP A 144 4.10 -11.91 -4.44
CA TRP A 144 3.09 -11.86 -5.50
C TRP A 144 3.50 -12.65 -6.73
N THR A 145 2.49 -13.10 -7.47
CA THR A 145 2.64 -13.79 -8.75
C THR A 145 1.65 -13.28 -9.77
N ASP A 146 2.11 -13.15 -11.01
CA ASP A 146 1.27 -12.89 -12.18
C ASP A 146 0.60 -14.17 -12.75
N GLN A 147 0.86 -15.34 -12.15
CA GLN A 147 0.29 -16.63 -12.56
C GLN A 147 -1.15 -16.87 -12.03
N GLY A 148 -1.74 -15.90 -11.33
CA GLY A 148 -3.15 -15.92 -10.89
C GLY A 148 -3.38 -16.05 -9.39
N SER A 149 -2.38 -16.44 -8.59
CA SER A 149 -2.50 -16.45 -7.13
C SER A 149 -2.46 -15.05 -6.51
N GLY A 150 -2.10 -14.02 -7.29
CA GLY A 150 -2.10 -12.62 -6.91
C GLY A 150 -1.09 -12.31 -5.81
N ILE A 151 -1.51 -11.62 -4.75
CA ILE A 151 -0.65 -11.16 -3.64
C ILE A 151 -1.04 -11.84 -2.31
N LEU A 152 -0.03 -12.30 -1.59
CA LEU A 152 -0.15 -12.87 -0.25
C LEU A 152 0.84 -12.25 0.73
N THR A 153 0.42 -12.15 1.99
CA THR A 153 1.24 -11.65 3.11
C THR A 153 1.41 -12.72 4.18
N TRP A 154 2.51 -12.62 4.90
CA TRP A 154 2.93 -13.56 5.93
C TRP A 154 3.52 -12.80 7.12
N LEU A 155 2.91 -12.95 8.29
CA LEU A 155 3.39 -12.31 9.51
C LEU A 155 4.56 -13.10 10.11
N ASN A 156 5.63 -12.40 10.41
CA ASN A 156 6.76 -12.92 11.17
C ASN A 156 6.35 -13.01 12.64
N THR A 157 6.68 -14.13 13.28
CA THR A 157 6.32 -14.37 14.68
C THR A 157 7.57 -14.39 15.55
N PRO A 158 7.48 -14.10 16.86
CA PRO A 158 8.61 -14.22 17.79
C PRO A 158 9.24 -15.63 17.87
N SER A 159 8.60 -16.64 17.28
CA SER A 159 9.13 -18.00 17.14
C SER A 159 9.89 -18.25 15.83
N GLY A 160 10.10 -17.22 15.01
CA GLY A 160 10.72 -17.33 13.68
C GLY A 160 9.86 -18.04 12.64
N GLN A 161 8.56 -18.19 12.90
CA GLN A 161 7.59 -18.76 11.95
C GLN A 161 6.96 -17.66 11.10
N LEU A 162 6.63 -17.99 9.85
CA LEU A 162 5.76 -17.20 8.99
C LEU A 162 4.33 -17.75 9.07
N VAL A 163 3.37 -16.92 9.46
CA VAL A 163 1.95 -17.29 9.53
C VAL A 163 1.15 -16.45 8.53
N PRO A 164 0.01 -16.93 8.01
CA PRO A 164 -0.81 -16.15 7.10
C PRO A 164 -1.13 -14.74 7.61
N GLY A 165 -0.82 -13.72 6.81
CA GLY A 165 -1.14 -12.32 7.08
C GLY A 165 -2.51 -11.88 6.54
N PRO A 166 -2.83 -10.58 6.66
CA PRO A 166 -4.16 -10.04 6.40
C PRO A 166 -4.56 -10.04 4.92
N VAL A 167 -3.59 -9.96 4.02
CA VAL A 167 -3.84 -9.95 2.58
C VAL A 167 -3.65 -11.33 1.98
N ARG A 168 -4.71 -11.83 1.35
CA ARG A 168 -4.72 -12.96 0.42
C ARG A 168 -5.66 -12.68 -0.74
N GLN A 169 -5.15 -12.02 -1.76
CA GLN A 169 -5.94 -11.59 -2.91
C GLN A 169 -5.50 -12.34 -4.16
N GLN A 170 -6.34 -13.27 -4.62
CA GLN A 170 -6.17 -13.88 -5.94
C GLN A 170 -6.40 -12.83 -7.01
N ALA A 171 -5.47 -12.72 -7.94
CA ALA A 171 -5.49 -11.69 -8.96
C ALA A 171 -4.72 -12.15 -10.19
N LEU A 172 -5.28 -11.82 -11.35
CA LEU A 172 -4.57 -11.67 -12.62
C LEU A 172 -4.48 -10.17 -12.91
N ASP A 173 -3.46 -9.74 -13.65
CA ASP A 173 -3.26 -8.35 -14.08
C ASP A 173 -3.67 -7.33 -13.01
N PHE A 174 -2.73 -6.94 -12.16
CA PHE A 174 -3.02 -6.11 -10.99
C PHE A 174 -1.98 -5.02 -10.78
N GLY A 175 -2.42 -3.94 -10.13
CA GLY A 175 -1.58 -2.90 -9.58
C GLY A 175 -1.96 -2.68 -8.12
N PHE A 176 -0.98 -2.42 -7.26
CA PHE A 176 -1.23 -2.23 -5.83
C PHE A 176 -0.27 -1.22 -5.20
N GLU A 177 -0.70 -0.63 -4.09
CA GLU A 177 0.14 0.22 -3.25
C GLU A 177 -0.10 -0.05 -1.77
N PHE A 178 0.96 0.07 -0.98
CA PHE A 178 0.90 -0.01 0.47
C PHE A 178 0.72 1.38 1.09
N ALA A 179 -0.16 1.48 2.09
CA ALA A 179 -0.37 2.70 2.85
C ALA A 179 -1.08 2.41 4.17
N ASP A 180 -0.96 3.30 5.15
CA ASP A 180 -1.74 3.27 6.40
C ASP A 180 -3.02 4.11 6.21
N PHE A 181 -4.14 3.45 5.85
CA PHE A 181 -5.42 4.09 5.52
C PHE A 181 -6.28 4.37 6.75
N ASP A 182 -6.04 3.68 7.87
CA ASP A 182 -6.79 3.83 9.12
C ASP A 182 -6.00 4.54 10.24
N ARG A 183 -4.72 4.85 9.98
CA ARG A 183 -3.78 5.56 10.87
C ARG A 183 -3.46 4.78 12.13
N ASN A 184 -3.56 3.47 12.10
CA ASN A 184 -3.18 2.63 13.23
C ASN A 184 -1.65 2.35 13.24
N GLY A 185 -0.95 2.62 12.13
CA GLY A 185 0.49 2.48 11.96
C GLY A 185 0.95 1.12 11.42
N ALA A 186 0.03 0.20 11.19
CA ALA A 186 0.24 -1.01 10.39
C ALA A 186 0.06 -0.67 8.90
N THR A 187 0.61 -1.52 8.05
CA THR A 187 0.50 -1.34 6.59
C THR A 187 -0.75 -2.02 6.05
N ASP A 188 -1.59 -1.24 5.37
CA ASP A 188 -2.71 -1.72 4.57
C ASP A 188 -2.33 -1.78 3.09
N LEU A 189 -3.24 -2.29 2.26
CA LEU A 189 -3.08 -2.42 0.81
C LEU A 189 -4.25 -1.78 0.07
N VAL A 190 -4.00 -1.05 -1.01
CA VAL A 190 -4.98 -0.85 -2.08
C VAL A 190 -4.57 -1.65 -3.30
N ILE A 191 -5.52 -2.35 -3.91
CA ILE A 191 -5.28 -3.18 -5.10
C ILE A 191 -6.40 -3.00 -6.12
N GLY A 192 -6.01 -2.76 -7.37
CA GLY A 192 -6.85 -2.91 -8.54
C GLY A 192 -6.46 -4.18 -9.27
N TYR A 193 -7.41 -5.07 -9.55
CA TYR A 193 -7.11 -6.39 -10.08
C TYR A 193 -8.21 -6.93 -10.98
N THR A 194 -7.86 -7.86 -11.87
CA THR A 194 -8.82 -8.77 -12.52
C THR A 194 -8.89 -10.11 -11.79
N GLY A 195 -10.08 -10.69 -11.68
CA GLY A 195 -10.27 -11.97 -11.00
C GLY A 195 -9.54 -13.13 -11.71
N ALA A 196 -8.96 -14.05 -10.95
CA ALA A 196 -8.29 -15.24 -11.48
C ALA A 196 -9.29 -16.34 -11.89
N TYR A 197 -8.98 -17.10 -12.94
CA TYR A 197 -9.79 -18.26 -13.36
C TYR A 197 -9.81 -19.35 -12.27
N PRO A 198 -10.95 -20.02 -11.97
CA PRO A 198 -12.26 -19.97 -12.64
C PRO A 198 -13.23 -18.92 -12.08
N GLN A 199 -12.78 -18.02 -11.20
CA GLN A 199 -13.60 -17.08 -10.45
C GLN A 199 -13.77 -15.72 -11.17
N VAL A 200 -13.68 -15.70 -12.51
CA VAL A 200 -13.86 -14.48 -13.32
C VAL A 200 -15.34 -14.08 -13.31
N PRO A 201 -15.75 -13.25 -12.34
CA PRO A 201 -16.04 -11.85 -12.66
C PRO A 201 -15.54 -10.84 -11.61
N ASP A 202 -14.65 -11.21 -10.68
CA ASP A 202 -14.26 -10.35 -9.54
C ASP A 202 -13.21 -9.29 -9.90
N THR A 203 -13.42 -8.50 -10.94
CA THR A 203 -12.55 -7.34 -11.23
C THR A 203 -12.97 -6.16 -10.36
N ALA A 204 -12.05 -5.61 -9.56
CA ALA A 204 -12.38 -4.58 -8.59
C ALA A 204 -11.18 -3.70 -8.21
N ALA A 205 -11.49 -2.55 -7.62
CA ALA A 205 -10.55 -1.76 -6.82
C ALA A 205 -10.96 -1.85 -5.34
N VAL A 206 -10.06 -2.35 -4.50
CA VAL A 206 -10.34 -2.69 -3.10
C VAL A 206 -9.21 -2.21 -2.20
N VAL A 207 -9.56 -1.64 -1.07
CA VAL A 207 -8.64 -1.47 0.06
C VAL A 207 -8.79 -2.68 0.99
N ILE A 208 -7.68 -3.27 1.41
CA ILE A 208 -7.62 -4.36 2.38
C ILE A 208 -6.81 -3.85 3.56
N LEU A 209 -7.46 -3.75 4.73
CA LEU A 209 -6.83 -3.27 5.97
C LEU A 209 -5.98 -4.36 6.62
N ASP A 210 -5.13 -3.97 7.57
CA ASP A 210 -4.25 -4.84 8.36
C ASP A 210 -4.98 -5.91 9.20
N ASP A 211 -6.29 -5.75 9.42
CA ASP A 211 -7.15 -6.76 10.06
C ASP A 211 -7.88 -7.68 9.05
N GLY A 212 -7.63 -7.49 7.76
CA GLY A 212 -8.26 -8.21 6.66
C GLY A 212 -9.64 -7.67 6.24
N GLU A 213 -10.12 -6.57 6.84
CA GLU A 213 -11.33 -5.90 6.38
C GLU A 213 -11.16 -5.42 4.93
N ARG A 214 -12.17 -5.69 4.10
CA ARG A 214 -12.17 -5.32 2.68
C ARG A 214 -13.15 -4.17 2.43
N VAL A 215 -12.63 -3.07 1.90
CA VAL A 215 -13.41 -1.89 1.50
C VAL A 215 -13.41 -1.79 -0.02
N VAL A 216 -14.53 -2.19 -0.62
CA VAL A 216 -14.72 -2.13 -2.07
C VAL A 216 -14.95 -0.68 -2.50
N LEU A 217 -14.07 -0.17 -3.36
CA LEU A 217 -14.19 1.17 -3.94
C LEU A 217 -14.96 1.12 -5.27
N ARG A 218 -14.69 0.07 -6.08
CA ARG A 218 -15.33 -0.23 -7.36
C ARG A 218 -15.36 -1.74 -7.61
N ASP A 219 -16.43 -2.24 -8.22
CA ASP A 219 -16.64 -3.66 -8.57
C ASP A 219 -17.48 -3.84 -9.85
N ASP A 220 -17.47 -2.84 -10.74
CA ASP A 220 -18.29 -2.83 -11.96
C ASP A 220 -17.70 -3.64 -13.13
N GLY A 221 -16.64 -4.41 -12.88
CA GLY A 221 -16.02 -5.30 -13.86
C GLY A 221 -14.89 -4.68 -14.68
N SER A 222 -14.54 -3.40 -14.47
CA SER A 222 -13.41 -2.75 -15.15
C SER A 222 -12.07 -3.04 -14.49
N TYR A 223 -10.98 -3.20 -15.26
CA TYR A 223 -9.63 -3.23 -14.70
C TYR A 223 -9.28 -1.84 -14.14
N TYR A 224 -8.65 -1.79 -12.97
CA TYR A 224 -8.36 -0.53 -12.28
C TYR A 224 -6.88 -0.35 -12.00
N ALA A 225 -6.34 0.80 -12.39
CA ALA A 225 -5.12 1.34 -11.79
C ALA A 225 -5.49 2.07 -10.49
N VAL A 226 -4.67 1.90 -9.46
CA VAL A 226 -4.88 2.49 -8.13
C VAL A 226 -3.64 3.26 -7.69
N ASP A 227 -3.85 4.40 -7.03
CA ASP A 227 -2.80 5.18 -6.37
C ASP A 227 -3.24 5.55 -4.94
N ALA A 228 -2.33 5.47 -3.96
CA ALA A 228 -2.50 5.95 -2.60
C ALA A 228 -1.82 7.33 -2.44
N LEU A 229 -2.61 8.35 -2.09
CA LEU A 229 -2.16 9.74 -2.09
C LEU A 229 -2.81 10.56 -0.97
N ASP A 230 -2.43 11.82 -0.82
CA ASP A 230 -3.18 12.81 -0.03
C ASP A 230 -3.83 13.79 -1.03
N ALA A 231 -5.04 13.46 -1.49
CA ALA A 231 -5.70 14.18 -2.57
C ALA A 231 -6.30 15.51 -2.10
N ASN A 232 -6.66 15.62 -0.82
CA ASN A 232 -7.30 16.80 -0.22
C ASN A 232 -6.37 17.66 0.68
N GLY A 233 -5.15 17.17 0.96
CA GLY A 233 -4.14 17.84 1.75
C GLY A 233 -4.39 17.78 3.26
N ASP A 234 -5.08 16.75 3.77
CA ASP A 234 -5.41 16.57 5.19
C ASP A 234 -4.49 15.58 5.92
N SER A 235 -3.45 15.09 5.22
CA SER A 235 -2.47 14.11 5.72
C SER A 235 -3.09 12.77 6.13
N LYS A 236 -4.23 12.41 5.56
CA LYS A 236 -4.76 11.06 5.55
C LYS A 236 -4.59 10.49 4.15
N ARG A 237 -4.60 9.17 4.05
CA ARG A 237 -4.47 8.48 2.77
C ARG A 237 -5.83 8.40 2.10
N ASP A 238 -5.88 8.95 0.90
CA ASP A 238 -6.93 8.90 -0.08
C ASP A 238 -6.54 7.90 -1.18
N VAL A 239 -7.52 7.49 -1.98
CA VAL A 239 -7.28 6.58 -3.11
C VAL A 239 -7.75 7.23 -4.42
N ARG A 240 -6.89 7.21 -5.43
CA ARG A 240 -7.27 7.46 -6.81
C ARG A 240 -7.48 6.13 -7.51
N VAL A 241 -8.59 6.02 -8.24
CA VAL A 241 -8.93 4.84 -9.03
C VAL A 241 -9.15 5.28 -10.48
N GLU A 242 -8.49 4.63 -11.43
CA GLU A 242 -8.64 4.89 -12.87
C GLU A 242 -9.03 3.61 -13.61
N SER A 243 -10.17 3.64 -14.30
CA SER A 243 -10.62 2.54 -15.16
C SER A 243 -9.72 2.41 -16.38
N GLY A 244 -9.08 1.25 -16.55
CA GLY A 244 -8.27 0.93 -17.71
C GLY A 244 -9.09 0.85 -19.01
N ASP A 245 -10.39 0.57 -18.92
CA ASP A 245 -11.27 0.45 -20.09
C ASP A 245 -11.76 1.81 -20.60
N THR A 246 -12.04 2.74 -19.69
CA THR A 246 -12.69 4.02 -20.01
C THR A 246 -11.80 5.25 -19.81
N GLY A 247 -10.74 5.13 -19.01
CA GLY A 247 -9.96 6.26 -18.51
C GLY A 247 -10.71 7.12 -17.49
N GLU A 248 -11.88 6.68 -17.01
CA GLU A 248 -12.60 7.41 -15.97
C GLU A 248 -11.83 7.38 -14.65
N VAL A 249 -11.70 8.55 -14.03
CA VAL A 249 -11.06 8.72 -12.73
C VAL A 249 -12.11 8.91 -11.64
N ALA A 250 -11.92 8.22 -10.52
CA ALA A 250 -12.64 8.42 -9.27
C ALA A 250 -11.64 8.71 -8.14
N GLN A 251 -12.01 9.64 -7.26
CA GLN A 251 -11.22 10.04 -6.10
C GLN A 251 -11.97 9.61 -4.85
N PHE A 252 -11.34 8.85 -3.97
CA PHE A 252 -11.93 8.35 -2.74
C PHE A 252 -11.22 9.01 -1.56
N ILE A 253 -11.94 9.90 -0.88
CA ILE A 253 -11.41 10.67 0.24
C ILE A 253 -11.51 9.83 1.51
N GLY A 254 -10.37 9.53 2.11
CA GLY A 254 -10.23 8.73 3.31
C GLY A 254 -10.57 9.52 4.56
N ASN A 255 -11.32 8.90 5.47
CA ASN A 255 -11.59 9.50 6.78
C ASN A 255 -10.45 9.30 7.79
N GLY A 256 -9.44 8.49 7.44
CA GLY A 256 -8.30 8.11 8.29
C GLY A 256 -8.67 7.11 9.38
N ARG A 257 -9.67 6.25 9.09
CA ARG A 257 -10.18 5.14 9.89
C ARG A 257 -10.63 3.99 8.97
N GLY A 258 -9.99 3.86 7.80
CA GLY A 258 -10.31 2.81 6.83
C GLY A 258 -11.57 3.03 5.98
N ALA A 259 -12.35 4.10 6.19
CA ALA A 259 -13.55 4.36 5.37
C ALA A 259 -13.32 5.50 4.37
N PHE A 260 -13.95 5.37 3.20
CA PHE A 260 -13.77 6.27 2.07
C PHE A 260 -15.09 6.85 1.57
N THR A 261 -15.04 8.06 1.00
CA THR A 261 -16.18 8.69 0.31
C THR A 261 -15.74 9.17 -1.06
N GLU A 262 -16.44 8.76 -2.12
CA GLU A 262 -16.15 9.21 -3.48
C GLU A 262 -16.41 10.72 -3.62
N ALA A 263 -15.44 11.44 -4.18
CA ALA A 263 -15.55 12.84 -4.53
C ALA A 263 -16.05 13.03 -5.99
N PRO A 264 -16.88 14.06 -6.24
CA PRO A 264 -17.36 15.04 -5.27
C PRO A 264 -18.54 14.50 -4.45
N HIS A 265 -18.52 14.76 -3.13
CA HIS A 265 -19.68 14.56 -2.26
C HIS A 265 -19.93 15.84 -1.45
N ALA A 266 -20.94 16.61 -1.85
CA ALA A 266 -21.28 17.88 -1.22
C ALA A 266 -22.37 17.70 -0.16
N VAL A 267 -22.18 18.29 1.02
CA VAL A 267 -23.05 18.13 2.19
C VAL A 267 -23.46 19.52 2.69
N ASP A 268 -24.77 19.70 2.92
CA ASP A 268 -25.32 20.97 3.39
C ASP A 268 -24.61 21.53 4.64
N ASP A 269 -24.29 22.82 4.60
CA ASP A 269 -23.67 23.53 5.72
C ASP A 269 -24.69 24.28 6.59
N THR A 270 -24.33 24.48 7.85
CA THR A 270 -24.97 25.49 8.70
C THR A 270 -23.91 26.38 9.35
N VAL A 271 -23.99 27.68 9.08
CA VAL A 271 -23.01 28.67 9.54
C VAL A 271 -23.69 29.74 10.39
N GLN A 272 -23.07 30.10 11.51
CA GLN A 272 -23.45 31.27 12.28
C GLN A 272 -22.68 32.50 11.79
N VAL A 273 -23.39 33.60 11.58
CA VAL A 273 -22.81 34.86 11.12
C VAL A 273 -23.31 36.01 12.00
N ALA A 274 -22.43 36.88 12.45
CA ALA A 274 -22.84 38.08 13.18
C ALA A 274 -23.41 39.14 12.23
N HIS A 275 -24.41 39.89 12.69
CA HIS A 275 -24.98 41.00 11.95
C HIS A 275 -23.93 42.08 11.64
N ARG A 276 -23.92 42.57 10.39
CA ARG A 276 -22.99 43.57 9.84
C ARG A 276 -21.53 43.16 9.81
N GLU A 277 -21.26 41.86 9.91
CA GLU A 277 -19.91 41.31 9.79
C GLU A 277 -19.71 40.53 8.49
N GLN A 278 -18.42 40.30 8.20
CA GLN A 278 -17.96 39.44 7.13
C GLN A 278 -17.47 38.12 7.73
N LYS A 279 -17.82 37.00 7.11
CA LYS A 279 -17.39 35.67 7.56
C LYS A 279 -16.86 34.85 6.39
N THR A 280 -15.68 34.25 6.57
CA THR A 280 -15.20 33.17 5.70
C THR A 280 -15.92 31.88 6.04
N ILE A 281 -16.42 31.22 5.02
CA ILE A 281 -17.18 29.98 5.06
C ILE A 281 -16.37 28.92 4.33
N SER A 282 -15.96 27.89 5.06
CA SER A 282 -15.22 26.74 4.53
C SER A 282 -16.20 25.58 4.35
N VAL A 283 -16.85 25.52 3.18
CA VAL A 283 -17.85 24.50 2.87
C VAL A 283 -17.24 23.10 2.71
N LEU A 284 -15.95 23.01 2.40
CA LEU A 284 -15.29 21.72 2.19
C LEU A 284 -14.97 20.94 3.48
N VAL A 285 -15.34 21.44 4.66
CA VAL A 285 -14.97 20.79 5.93
C VAL A 285 -15.70 19.45 6.11
N ASN A 286 -16.92 19.33 5.60
CA ASN A 286 -17.78 18.15 5.65
C ASN A 286 -18.06 17.55 4.27
N ASP A 287 -17.38 18.04 3.23
CA ASP A 287 -17.49 17.52 1.87
C ASP A 287 -16.32 16.59 1.55
N ALA A 288 -16.54 15.64 0.63
CA ALA A 288 -15.44 14.91 0.01
C ALA A 288 -15.03 15.64 -1.28
N ALA A 289 -13.82 16.19 -1.27
CA ALA A 289 -13.28 16.99 -2.37
C ALA A 289 -11.75 16.89 -2.40
N THR A 290 -11.16 17.04 -3.59
CA THR A 290 -9.70 17.15 -3.76
C THR A 290 -9.23 18.60 -3.57
N THR A 291 -7.92 18.81 -3.47
CA THR A 291 -7.32 20.16 -3.43
C THR A 291 -7.56 20.99 -4.71
N SER A 292 -7.75 20.31 -5.85
CA SER A 292 -8.04 20.91 -7.16
C SER A 292 -9.52 21.19 -7.39
N ALA A 293 -10.40 20.85 -6.44
CA ALA A 293 -11.84 21.01 -6.59
C ALA A 293 -12.25 22.44 -6.94
N ALA A 294 -13.21 22.55 -7.85
CA ALA A 294 -13.83 23.82 -8.19
C ALA A 294 -15.09 24.06 -7.36
N LEU A 295 -15.24 25.30 -6.89
CA LEU A 295 -16.42 25.79 -6.19
C LEU A 295 -17.06 26.92 -6.97
N GLU A 296 -18.37 26.84 -7.16
CA GLU A 296 -19.17 27.86 -7.85
C GLU A 296 -20.41 28.22 -7.03
N ILE A 297 -20.82 29.49 -7.08
CA ILE A 297 -22.11 29.92 -6.52
C ILE A 297 -23.18 29.67 -7.58
N VAL A 298 -24.12 28.76 -7.31
CA VAL A 298 -25.24 28.44 -8.20
C VAL A 298 -26.41 29.38 -7.94
N THR A 299 -26.73 29.60 -6.67
CA THR A 299 -27.80 30.53 -6.25
C THR A 299 -27.24 31.46 -5.19
N PRO A 300 -27.17 32.78 -5.44
CA PRO A 300 -26.65 33.72 -4.47
C PRO A 300 -27.61 33.90 -3.28
N PRO A 301 -27.12 34.40 -2.14
CA PRO A 301 -27.95 34.78 -1.00
C PRO A 301 -28.94 35.90 -1.36
N ALA A 302 -30.07 35.93 -0.64
CA ALA A 302 -31.13 36.91 -0.85
C ALA A 302 -30.89 38.22 -0.08
N TYR A 303 -30.19 38.17 1.07
CA TYR A 303 -30.08 39.31 2.00
C TYR A 303 -28.64 39.82 2.21
N GLY A 304 -27.63 39.06 1.77
CA GLY A 304 -26.23 39.46 1.81
C GLY A 304 -25.54 39.38 0.45
N THR A 305 -24.23 39.59 0.44
CA THR A 305 -23.38 39.32 -0.72
C THR A 305 -22.43 38.19 -0.40
N ILE A 306 -22.10 37.40 -1.43
CA ILE A 306 -21.14 36.32 -1.32
C ILE A 306 -20.12 36.40 -2.45
N VAL A 307 -18.87 36.15 -2.12
CA VAL A 307 -17.77 36.13 -3.08
C VAL A 307 -16.92 34.90 -2.81
N ARG A 308 -16.50 34.21 -3.86
CA ARG A 308 -15.50 33.16 -3.74
C ARG A 308 -14.14 33.80 -3.41
N THR A 309 -13.42 33.25 -2.45
CA THR A 309 -12.12 33.81 -2.01
C THR A 309 -10.95 32.88 -2.21
N THR A 310 -11.16 31.57 -2.11
CA THR A 310 -10.12 30.54 -2.37
C THR A 310 -10.77 29.30 -3.01
N SER A 311 -9.99 28.27 -3.31
CA SER A 311 -10.53 26.96 -3.69
C SER A 311 -11.35 26.30 -2.57
N LYS A 312 -11.13 26.68 -1.30
CA LYS A 312 -11.73 26.03 -0.13
C LYS A 312 -12.94 26.76 0.48
N GLY A 313 -13.42 27.86 -0.11
CA GLY A 313 -14.58 28.54 0.45
C GLY A 313 -14.98 29.90 -0.09
N PHE A 314 -15.90 30.50 0.64
CA PHE A 314 -16.58 31.76 0.30
C PHE A 314 -16.46 32.78 1.41
N VAL A 315 -16.65 34.06 1.07
CA VAL A 315 -16.82 35.14 2.03
C VAL A 315 -18.21 35.71 1.89
N TYR A 316 -18.97 35.65 2.97
CA TYR A 316 -20.30 36.23 3.08
C TYR A 316 -20.28 37.52 3.89
N ARG A 317 -21.06 38.51 3.46
CA ARG A 317 -21.28 39.79 4.15
C ARG A 317 -22.77 40.09 4.20
N ASN A 318 -23.31 40.34 5.39
CA ASN A 318 -24.69 40.77 5.56
C ASN A 318 -24.79 42.26 5.96
N THR A 319 -25.91 42.88 5.60
CA THR A 319 -26.28 44.24 6.05
C THR A 319 -27.61 44.24 6.82
N VAL A 320 -28.44 43.22 6.60
CA VAL A 320 -29.74 43.01 7.24
C VAL A 320 -29.65 41.84 8.23
N LYS A 321 -30.32 41.96 9.38
CA LYS A 321 -30.43 40.88 10.36
C LYS A 321 -31.55 39.92 9.96
N HIS A 322 -31.26 39.06 8.99
CA HIS A 322 -32.18 38.03 8.50
C HIS A 322 -31.38 36.77 8.16
N ASN A 323 -31.94 35.58 8.42
CA ASN A 323 -31.31 34.34 7.96
C ASN A 323 -31.24 34.31 6.44
N ASP A 324 -30.21 33.67 5.93
CA ASP A 324 -29.92 33.67 4.50
C ASP A 324 -29.42 32.28 4.08
N SER A 325 -29.25 32.07 2.79
CA SER A 325 -28.73 30.81 2.27
C SER A 325 -28.19 31.00 0.88
N PHE A 326 -27.19 30.20 0.49
CA PHE A 326 -26.77 30.11 -0.90
C PHE A 326 -26.56 28.65 -1.28
N VAL A 327 -26.70 28.36 -2.57
CA VAL A 327 -26.40 27.03 -3.14
C VAL A 327 -25.07 27.11 -3.85
N TYR A 328 -24.18 26.19 -3.54
CA TYR A 328 -22.90 26.04 -4.23
C TYR A 328 -22.84 24.74 -5.02
N ARG A 329 -21.99 24.72 -6.04
CA ARG A 329 -21.59 23.53 -6.78
C ARG A 329 -20.16 23.18 -6.44
N LEU A 330 -19.93 21.92 -6.12
CA LEU A 330 -18.64 21.28 -5.97
C LEU A 330 -18.37 20.43 -7.20
N THR A 331 -17.20 20.62 -7.82
CA THR A 331 -16.78 19.86 -9.01
C THR A 331 -15.39 19.27 -8.81
N VAL A 332 -15.26 17.97 -9.07
CA VAL A 332 -14.01 17.21 -9.06
C VAL A 332 -13.97 16.36 -10.32
N ASP A 333 -12.89 16.43 -11.08
CA ASP A 333 -12.67 15.64 -12.31
C ASP A 333 -13.87 15.65 -13.29
N GLY A 334 -14.51 16.82 -13.43
CA GLY A 334 -15.68 17.03 -14.30
C GLY A 334 -17.02 16.56 -13.72
N LYS A 335 -17.03 15.74 -12.67
CA LYS A 335 -18.22 15.36 -11.91
C LYS A 335 -18.63 16.49 -10.98
N SER A 336 -19.92 16.70 -10.76
CA SER A 336 -20.43 17.83 -9.96
C SER A 336 -21.60 17.45 -9.07
N GLN A 337 -21.64 18.03 -7.86
CA GLN A 337 -22.78 17.99 -6.95
C GLN A 337 -23.07 19.39 -6.40
N THR A 338 -24.26 19.59 -5.84
CA THR A 338 -24.66 20.85 -5.22
C THR A 338 -25.10 20.65 -3.79
N ALA A 339 -24.79 21.61 -2.92
CA ALA A 339 -25.27 21.65 -1.55
C ALA A 339 -25.65 23.08 -1.14
N THR A 340 -26.42 23.18 -0.06
CA THR A 340 -26.96 24.43 0.47
C THR A 340 -26.22 24.83 1.74
N ALA A 341 -25.69 26.04 1.78
CA ALA A 341 -25.15 26.64 2.98
C ALA A 341 -26.20 27.54 3.64
N THR A 342 -26.71 27.12 4.81
CA THR A 342 -27.67 27.88 5.60
C THR A 342 -26.97 28.84 6.55
N LEU A 343 -27.28 30.14 6.44
CA LEU A 343 -26.66 31.23 7.20
C LEU A 343 -27.61 31.73 8.28
N LYS A 344 -27.29 31.46 9.54
CA LYS A 344 -28.05 31.94 10.69
C LYS A 344 -27.45 33.25 11.19
N VAL A 345 -28.11 34.38 10.90
CA VAL A 345 -27.61 35.73 11.23
C VAL A 345 -28.07 36.12 12.62
N ARG A 346 -27.10 36.38 13.51
CA ARG A 346 -27.34 36.74 14.91
C ARG A 346 -26.96 38.20 15.19
#